data_AF-A0A094BZ24-F1
#
_entry.id   AF-A0A094BZ24-F1
#
_cell.length_a   1.000
_cell.length_b   1.000
_cell.length_c   1.000
_cell.angle_alpha   90.00
_cell.angle_beta   90.00
_cell.angle_gamma   90.00
#
_symmetry.space_group_name_H-M   'P 1'
#
loop_
_entity.id
_entity.type
_entity.pdbx_description
1 polymer ?
#
loop_
_entity_poly.entity_id
_entity_poly.type
_entity_poly.pdbx_seq_one_letter_code
_entity_poly.pdbx_strand_id
1 'polypeptide(L)'
;MGVATMSRRQSSRVSIRLMLSYVLDWIIIIGAAAIGVGLGEISPNKRPISLANPELSYPDNPDTVTIAVVIIVSLGAPAAIIFLTSLLLVPGPSVPKSVPKSLIWRRKLWEWFTGWLGLGMSCASSWLVTSGLK
;
A
#
# COMPACT_ATOMS: atom_id res chain seq x y z
N MET A 1 51.41 0.80 -14.41
CA MET A 1 50.07 1.42 -14.60
C MET A 1 49.20 1.05 -13.40
N GLY A 2 49.09 1.94 -12.41
CA GLY A 2 48.27 1.71 -11.21
C GLY A 2 46.90 2.34 -11.39
N VAL A 3 45.83 1.54 -11.42
CA VAL A 3 44.45 2.02 -11.45
C VAL A 3 44.08 2.46 -10.04
N ALA A 4 43.96 3.77 -9.85
CA ALA A 4 43.42 4.36 -8.63
C ALA A 4 41.93 4.04 -8.52
N THR A 5 41.57 3.05 -7.70
CA THR A 5 40.18 2.85 -7.26
C THR A 5 39.77 4.01 -6.36
N MET A 6 39.05 4.98 -6.93
CA MET A 6 38.34 6.00 -6.16
C MET A 6 37.31 5.33 -5.25
N SER A 7 37.63 5.23 -3.97
CA SER A 7 36.67 4.95 -2.90
C SER A 7 35.69 6.12 -2.81
N ARG A 8 34.55 6.03 -3.52
CA ARG A 8 33.41 6.93 -3.31
C ARG A 8 32.84 6.67 -1.92
N ARG A 9 33.29 7.43 -0.92
CA ARG A 9 32.63 7.50 0.39
C ARG A 9 31.27 8.18 0.21
N GLN A 10 30.24 7.41 -0.12
CA GLN A 10 28.86 7.87 -0.07
C GLN A 10 28.52 8.12 1.41
N SER A 11 28.44 9.38 1.81
CA SER A 11 28.12 9.74 3.20
C SER A 11 26.68 9.29 3.52
N SER A 12 26.55 8.48 4.56
CA SER A 12 25.30 7.89 5.07
C SER A 12 24.46 8.93 5.82
N ARG A 13 24.10 10.04 5.17
CA ARG A 13 23.05 10.92 5.68
C ARG A 13 21.76 10.49 4.99
N VAL A 14 20.74 10.10 5.77
CA VAL A 14 19.37 10.00 5.24
C VAL A 14 19.10 11.33 4.56
N SER A 15 18.93 11.31 3.24
CA SER A 15 18.65 12.53 2.50
C SER A 15 17.30 13.04 2.99
N ILE A 16 17.27 14.23 3.56
CA ILE A 16 16.03 14.84 4.06
C ILE A 16 14.97 14.94 2.95
N ARG A 17 15.43 15.06 1.70
CA ARG A 17 14.58 15.00 0.50
C ARG A 17 13.86 13.66 0.36
N LEU A 18 14.54 12.56 0.66
CA LEU A 18 13.93 11.23 0.64
C LEU A 18 12.83 11.15 1.69
N MET A 19 13.12 11.57 2.92
CA MET A 19 12.14 11.55 4.02
C MET A 19 10.91 12.41 3.70
N LEU A 20 11.13 13.59 3.09
CA LEU A 20 10.06 14.50 2.70
C LEU A 20 9.21 13.92 1.56
N SER A 21 9.82 13.24 0.58
CA SER A 21 9.09 12.51 -0.46
C SER A 21 8.14 11.47 0.14
N TYR A 22 8.61 10.67 1.11
CA TYR A 22 7.77 9.66 1.75
C TYR A 22 6.59 10.27 2.53
N VAL A 23 6.78 11.43 3.16
CA VAL A 23 5.68 12.14 3.83
C VAL A 23 4.67 12.65 2.81
N LEU A 24 5.13 13.18 1.67
CA LEU A 24 4.24 13.61 0.58
C LEU A 24 3.45 12.42 0.01
N ASP A 25 4.09 11.26 -0.17
CA ASP A 25 3.41 10.05 -0.64
C ASP A 25 2.27 9.66 0.30
N TRP A 26 2.48 9.71 1.63
CA TRP A 26 1.41 9.46 2.60
C TRP A 26 0.28 10.49 2.53
N ILE A 27 0.60 11.77 2.35
CA ILE A 27 -0.41 12.83 2.17
C ILE A 27 -1.25 12.56 0.92
N ILE A 28 -0.62 12.14 -0.19
CA ILE A 28 -1.31 11.80 -1.44
C ILE A 28 -2.22 10.59 -1.22
N ILE A 29 -1.75 9.53 -0.55
CA ILE A 29 -2.54 8.33 -0.26
C ILE A 29 -3.78 8.68 0.60
N ILE A 30 -3.58 9.43 1.67
CA ILE A 30 -4.68 9.85 2.57
C ILE A 30 -5.66 10.76 1.82
N GLY A 31 -5.16 11.70 1.02
CA GLY A 31 -5.98 12.58 0.19
C GLY A 31 -6.83 11.79 -0.82
N ALA A 32 -6.23 10.83 -1.52
CA ALA A 32 -6.94 9.96 -2.46
C ALA A 32 -8.03 9.12 -1.76
N ALA A 33 -7.73 8.56 -0.59
CA ALA A 33 -8.70 7.83 0.21
C ALA A 33 -9.86 8.74 0.65
N ALA A 34 -9.57 9.95 1.12
CA ALA A 34 -10.57 10.93 1.53
C ALA A 34 -11.48 11.36 0.36
N ILE A 35 -10.92 11.58 -0.82
CA ILE A 35 -11.70 11.87 -2.04
C ILE A 35 -12.60 10.67 -2.38
N GLY A 36 -12.07 9.44 -2.31
CA GLY A 36 -12.86 8.24 -2.54
C GLY A 36 -14.01 8.06 -1.54
N VAL A 37 -13.84 8.48 -0.27
CA VAL A 37 -14.93 8.54 0.71
C VAL A 37 -15.93 9.64 0.38
N GLY A 38 -15.47 10.83 -0.05
CA GLY A 38 -16.37 11.91 -0.47
C GLY A 38 -17.24 11.51 -1.68
N LEU A 39 -16.64 10.89 -2.70
CA LEU A 39 -17.37 10.29 -3.83
C LEU A 39 -18.24 9.09 -3.37
N GLY A 40 -17.84 8.44 -2.28
CA GLY A 40 -18.58 7.47 -1.47
C GLY A 40 -20.04 7.87 -1.23
N GLU A 41 -20.22 9.08 -0.73
CA GLU A 41 -21.50 9.60 -0.23
C GLU A 41 -22.40 10.19 -1.32
N ILE A 42 -21.86 10.45 -2.51
CA ILE A 42 -22.63 11.04 -3.61
C ILE A 42 -23.54 9.98 -4.21
N SER A 43 -24.83 10.31 -4.36
CA SER A 43 -25.83 9.41 -4.97
C SER A 43 -25.37 9.02 -6.38
N PRO A 44 -25.27 7.70 -6.68
CA PRO A 44 -24.95 7.21 -8.02
C PRO A 44 -25.95 7.66 -9.08
N ASN A 45 -25.55 7.53 -10.35
CA ASN A 45 -26.44 7.80 -11.46
C ASN A 45 -27.64 6.85 -11.45
N LYS A 46 -28.86 7.38 -11.24
CA LYS A 46 -30.08 6.58 -11.15
C LYS A 46 -30.61 6.31 -12.55
N ARG A 47 -30.65 5.03 -12.95
CA ARG A 47 -31.28 4.59 -14.20
C ARG A 47 -32.79 4.39 -13.99
N PRO A 48 -33.67 4.78 -14.94
CA PRO A 48 -35.09 4.47 -14.86
C PRO A 48 -35.35 2.96 -14.86
N ILE A 49 -36.32 2.54 -14.05
CA ILE A 49 -36.70 1.13 -13.90
C ILE A 49 -37.21 0.59 -15.24
N SER A 50 -36.65 -0.53 -15.69
CA SER A 50 -37.11 -1.28 -16.85
C SER A 50 -37.54 -2.67 -16.42
N LEU A 51 -38.78 -3.05 -16.74
CA LEU A 51 -39.32 -4.38 -16.44
C LEU A 51 -38.62 -5.50 -17.23
N ALA A 52 -37.92 -5.14 -18.30
CA ALA A 52 -37.08 -6.06 -19.08
C ALA A 52 -35.68 -6.23 -18.46
N ASN A 53 -35.38 -5.60 -17.32
CA ASN A 53 -34.07 -5.73 -16.68
C ASN A 53 -34.00 -7.02 -15.85
N PRO A 54 -33.18 -8.01 -16.23
CA PRO A 54 -33.04 -9.26 -15.48
C PRO A 54 -32.43 -9.08 -14.07
N GLU A 55 -31.73 -7.98 -13.82
CA GLU A 55 -31.23 -7.60 -12.48
C GLU A 55 -32.39 -7.43 -11.47
N LEU A 56 -33.60 -7.10 -11.93
CA LEU A 56 -34.78 -6.94 -11.07
C LEU A 56 -35.26 -8.27 -10.46
N SER A 57 -34.93 -9.39 -11.10
CA SER A 57 -35.27 -10.75 -10.65
C SER A 57 -34.31 -11.28 -9.56
N TYR A 58 -33.18 -10.61 -9.35
CA TYR A 58 -32.22 -10.91 -8.29
C TYR A 58 -32.30 -9.81 -7.21
N PRO A 59 -33.24 -9.90 -6.26
CA PRO A 59 -33.25 -8.99 -5.12
C PRO A 59 -31.92 -9.08 -4.35
N ASP A 60 -31.44 -7.95 -3.84
CA ASP A 60 -30.24 -7.86 -3.01
C ASP A 60 -30.31 -8.91 -1.89
N ASN A 61 -29.48 -9.95 -2.00
CA ASN A 61 -29.40 -11.00 -1.01
C ASN A 61 -28.44 -10.58 0.11
N PRO A 62 -28.75 -10.89 1.37
CA PRO A 62 -27.85 -10.64 2.50
C PRO A 62 -26.58 -11.50 2.49
N ASP A 63 -26.41 -12.40 1.50
CA ASP A 63 -25.22 -13.25 1.30
C ASP A 63 -23.96 -12.47 0.85
N THR A 64 -23.98 -11.15 0.99
CA THR A 64 -22.81 -10.31 0.71
C THR A 64 -21.82 -10.42 1.86
N VAL A 65 -20.58 -10.78 1.52
CA VAL A 65 -19.46 -10.82 2.47
C VAL A 65 -19.40 -9.52 3.25
N THR A 66 -19.50 -9.59 4.58
CA THR A 66 -19.51 -8.40 5.43
C THR A 66 -18.25 -7.57 5.20
N ILE A 67 -18.38 -6.25 5.23
CA ILE A 67 -17.25 -5.31 5.07
C ILE A 67 -16.08 -5.63 6.02
N ALA A 68 -16.37 -6.15 7.21
CA ALA A 68 -15.36 -6.61 8.17
C ALA A 68 -14.45 -7.71 7.58
N VAL A 69 -15.03 -8.70 6.89
CA VAL A 69 -14.27 -9.78 6.25
C VAL A 69 -13.43 -9.22 5.11
N VAL A 70 -13.98 -8.29 4.32
CA VAL A 70 -13.23 -7.60 3.26
C VAL A 70 -12.01 -6.89 3.86
N ILE A 71 -12.17 -6.14 4.95
CA ILE A 71 -11.07 -5.43 5.61
C ILE A 71 -10.01 -6.42 6.13
N ILE A 72 -10.42 -7.49 6.81
CA ILE A 72 -9.49 -8.47 7.37
C ILE A 72 -8.69 -9.16 6.26
N VAL A 73 -9.34 -9.57 5.18
CA VAL A 73 -8.70 -10.33 4.10
C VAL A 73 -7.88 -9.42 3.18
N SER A 74 -8.38 -8.24 2.83
CA SER A 74 -7.70 -7.34 1.88
C SER A 74 -6.67 -6.41 2.53
N LEU A 75 -6.80 -6.11 3.82
CA LEU A 75 -5.88 -5.25 4.56
C LEU A 75 -5.04 -6.06 5.54
N GLY A 76 -5.69 -6.84 6.39
CA GLY A 76 -5.05 -7.56 7.49
C GLY A 76 -4.07 -8.64 7.02
N ALA A 77 -4.51 -9.53 6.13
CA ALA A 77 -3.64 -10.59 5.62
C ALA A 77 -2.42 -10.05 4.85
N PRO A 78 -2.56 -9.11 3.90
CA PRO A 78 -1.40 -8.49 3.24
C PRO A 78 -0.49 -7.74 4.21
N ALA A 79 -1.03 -6.99 5.18
CA ALA A 79 -0.21 -6.29 6.18
C ALA A 79 0.63 -7.26 7.01
N ALA A 80 0.05 -8.40 7.42
CA ALA A 80 0.76 -9.46 8.13
C ALA A 80 1.83 -10.13 7.24
N ILE A 81 1.52 -10.42 5.97
CA ILE A 81 2.48 -10.99 5.03
C ILE A 81 3.67 -10.05 4.82
N ILE A 82 3.43 -8.75 4.63
CA ILE A 82 4.49 -7.74 4.48
C ILE A 82 5.36 -7.67 5.74
N PHE A 83 4.74 -7.67 6.92
CA PHE A 83 5.48 -7.67 8.18
C PHE A 83 6.35 -8.92 8.34
N LEU A 84 5.78 -10.11 8.12
CA LEU A 84 6.51 -11.39 8.22
C LEU A 84 7.63 -11.49 7.20
N THR A 85 7.39 -11.12 5.94
CA THR A 85 8.42 -11.17 4.88
C THR A 85 9.54 -10.17 5.16
N SER A 86 9.22 -8.94 5.60
CA SER A 86 10.22 -7.95 5.99
C SER A 86 11.06 -8.38 7.20
N LEU A 87 10.48 -9.18 8.12
CA LEU A 87 11.20 -9.69 9.29
C LEU A 87 12.02 -10.95 8.97
N LEU A 88 11.53 -11.86 8.14
CA LEU A 88 12.15 -13.17 7.92
C LEU A 88 13.10 -13.19 6.72
N LEU A 89 12.77 -12.50 5.62
CA LEU A 89 13.56 -12.56 4.37
C LEU A 89 14.69 -11.51 4.32
N VAL A 90 14.68 -10.57 5.25
CA VAL A 90 15.70 -9.51 5.36
C VAL A 90 16.54 -9.79 6.60
N PRO A 91 17.89 -9.83 6.54
CA PRO A 91 18.75 -9.57 5.40
C PRO A 91 18.82 -10.79 4.47
N GLY A 92 18.75 -10.56 3.16
CA GLY A 92 18.87 -11.64 2.17
C GLY A 92 20.21 -12.40 2.29
N PRO A 93 20.29 -13.62 1.71
CA PRO A 93 21.42 -14.53 1.89
C PRO A 93 22.76 -13.98 1.39
N SER A 94 22.74 -12.94 0.56
CA SER A 94 23.93 -12.33 -0.06
C SER A 94 24.65 -11.31 0.82
N VAL A 95 24.20 -11.08 2.06
CA VAL A 95 24.80 -10.07 2.95
C VAL A 95 26.02 -10.64 3.70
N PRO A 96 27.21 -10.02 3.62
CA PRO A 96 28.39 -10.46 4.36
C PRO A 96 28.15 -10.47 5.86
N LYS A 97 28.68 -11.49 6.57
CA LYS A 97 28.56 -11.61 8.05
C LYS A 97 29.24 -10.47 8.83
N SER A 98 30.06 -9.64 8.16
CA SER A 98 30.74 -8.47 8.72
C SER A 98 29.85 -7.23 8.86
N VAL A 99 28.60 -7.26 8.39
CA VAL A 99 27.70 -6.10 8.46
C VAL A 99 27.14 -5.92 9.87
N PRO A 100 27.17 -4.69 10.44
CA PRO A 100 26.64 -4.43 11.77
C PRO A 100 25.13 -4.65 11.84
N LYS A 101 24.67 -5.24 12.96
CA LYS A 101 23.26 -5.58 13.22
C LYS A 101 22.31 -4.37 13.10
N SER A 102 22.79 -3.16 13.39
CA SER A 102 22.02 -1.92 13.28
C SER A 102 21.61 -1.59 11.83
N LEU A 103 22.48 -1.86 10.85
CA LEU A 103 22.17 -1.63 9.44
C LEU A 103 21.14 -2.66 8.91
N ILE A 104 21.21 -3.89 9.41
CA ILE A 104 20.25 -4.94 9.09
C ILE A 104 18.86 -4.57 9.61
N TRP A 105 18.76 -4.12 10.87
CA TRP A 105 17.49 -3.66 11.44
C TRP A 105 16.91 -2.45 10.72
N ARG A 106 17.78 -1.50 10.35
CA ARG A 106 17.36 -0.35 9.55
C ARG A 106 16.83 -0.78 8.19
N ARG A 107 17.38 -1.82 7.57
CA ARG A 107 16.85 -2.39 6.33
C ARG A 107 15.52 -3.10 6.54
N LYS A 108 15.37 -3.91 7.60
CA LYS A 108 14.08 -4.56 7.95
C LYS A 108 12.96 -3.54 8.13
N LEU A 109 13.21 -2.51 8.95
CA LEU A 109 12.25 -1.43 9.19
C LEU A 109 11.92 -0.66 7.91
N TRP A 110 12.91 -0.46 7.05
CA TRP A 110 12.72 0.21 5.76
C TRP A 110 11.79 -0.59 4.84
N GLU A 111 12.07 -1.87 4.65
CA GLU A 111 11.27 -2.77 3.80
C GLU A 111 9.83 -2.89 4.31
N TRP A 112 9.66 -2.95 5.63
CA TRP A 112 8.34 -2.94 6.26
C TRP A 112 7.59 -1.65 5.95
N PHE A 113 8.22 -0.49 6.16
CA PHE A 113 7.60 0.81 5.92
C PHE A 113 7.20 1.01 4.45
N THR A 114 8.08 0.64 3.51
CA THR A 114 7.78 0.73 2.08
C THR A 114 6.67 -0.23 1.66
N GLY A 115 6.61 -1.43 2.24
CA GLY A 115 5.54 -2.37 1.97
C GLY A 115 4.17 -1.85 2.45
N TRP A 116 4.10 -1.23 3.63
CA TRP A 116 2.88 -0.62 4.13
C TRP A 116 2.41 0.58 3.30
N LEU A 117 3.35 1.36 2.76
CA LEU A 117 3.03 2.44 1.83
C LEU A 117 2.38 1.90 0.56
N GLY A 118 2.94 0.82 -0.03
CA GLY A 118 2.35 0.15 -1.20
C GLY A 118 0.95 -0.41 -0.92
N LEU A 119 0.74 -1.00 0.25
CA LEU A 119 -0.58 -1.48 0.69
C LEU A 119 -1.59 -0.32 0.78
N GLY A 120 -1.21 0.78 1.44
CA GLY A 120 -2.05 1.97 1.55
C GLY A 120 -2.41 2.54 0.17
N MET A 121 -1.43 2.61 -0.75
CA MET A 121 -1.66 3.06 -2.11
C MET A 121 -2.64 2.17 -2.87
N SER A 122 -2.49 0.84 -2.79
CA SER A 122 -3.41 -0.09 -3.44
C SER A 122 -4.84 0.08 -2.94
N CYS A 123 -5.04 0.18 -1.63
CA CYS A 123 -6.39 0.33 -1.05
C CYS A 123 -7.00 1.70 -1.40
N ALA A 124 -6.23 2.78 -1.31
CA ALA A 124 -6.69 4.11 -1.67
C ALA A 124 -7.08 4.18 -3.16
N SER A 125 -6.27 3.60 -4.05
CA SER A 125 -6.58 3.54 -5.49
C SER A 125 -7.82 2.70 -5.77
N SER A 126 -7.94 1.50 -5.19
CA SER A 126 -9.14 0.67 -5.35
C SER A 126 -10.40 1.41 -4.90
N TRP A 127 -10.37 2.03 -3.71
CA TRP A 127 -11.51 2.77 -3.18
C TRP A 127 -11.87 3.98 -4.03
N LEU A 128 -10.87 4.77 -4.44
CA LEU A 128 -11.07 5.93 -5.30
C LEU A 128 -11.69 5.54 -6.65
N VAL A 129 -11.22 4.46 -7.26
CA VAL A 129 -11.73 3.98 -8.55
C VAL A 129 -13.16 3.43 -8.40
N THR A 130 -13.40 2.56 -7.43
CA THR A 130 -14.76 2.05 -7.15
C THR A 130 -15.72 3.20 -6.85
N SER A 131 -15.26 4.22 -6.12
CA SER A 131 -16.09 5.37 -5.81
C SER A 131 -16.24 6.38 -6.95
N GLY A 132 -15.31 6.43 -7.91
CA GLY A 132 -15.40 7.32 -9.06
C GLY A 132 -16.19 6.75 -10.23
N LEU A 133 -16.35 5.42 -10.30
CA LEU A 133 -17.01 4.73 -11.42
C LEU A 133 -18.50 4.41 -11.20
N LYS A 134 -19.08 4.90 -10.11
CA LYS A 134 -20.51 4.81 -9.80
C LYS A 134 -21.31 5.97 -10.41
#